data_AF-A0A1H9GSN6-F1
#
_entry.id   AF-A0A1H9GSN6-F1
#
_cell.length_a   1.000
_cell.length_b   1.000
_cell.length_c   1.000
_cell.angle_alpha   90.00
_cell.angle_beta   90.00
_cell.angle_gamma   90.00
#
_symmetry.space_group_name_H-M   'P 1'
#
loop_
_entity.id
_entity.type
_entity.pdbx_description
1 polymer ?
#
loop_
_entity_poly.entity_id
_entity_poly.type
_entity_poly.pdbx_seq_one_letter_code
_entity_poly.pdbx_strand_id
1 'polypeptide(L)'
;MGPEVILFFFAFLSLGSFVLTIWAIVDIIQKPFKKKNDKILWAVVVLAIGLIGPIVYFFNRKNLYLDNDHREYLPDLEDEWGEPQRQPRYNESDDYV
;
A
#
# COMPACT_ATOMS: atom_id res chain seq x y z
N MET A 1 7.26 -16.13 37.03
CA MET A 1 7.16 -16.68 35.65
C MET A 1 8.39 -17.53 35.44
N GLY A 2 8.23 -18.82 35.15
CA GLY A 2 9.37 -19.73 34.95
C GLY A 2 10.04 -19.55 33.58
N PRO A 3 11.25 -20.11 33.38
CA PRO A 3 11.99 -20.01 32.12
C PRO A 3 11.25 -20.62 30.91
N GLU A 4 10.29 -21.50 31.16
CA GLU A 4 9.47 -22.15 30.14
C GLU A 4 8.63 -21.13 29.36
N VAL A 5 8.09 -20.12 30.05
CA VAL A 5 7.28 -19.05 29.43
C VAL A 5 8.12 -18.24 28.45
N ILE A 6 9.38 -17.98 28.79
CA ILE A 6 10.32 -17.24 27.95
C ILE A 6 10.61 -18.06 26.68
N LEU A 7 10.86 -19.36 26.82
CA LEU A 7 11.11 -20.24 25.67
C LEU A 7 9.90 -20.33 24.73
N PHE A 8 8.68 -20.49 25.27
CA PHE A 8 7.47 -20.49 24.45
C PHE A 8 7.24 -19.17 23.71
N PHE A 9 7.53 -18.03 24.36
CA PHE A 9 7.43 -16.73 23.73
C PHE A 9 8.39 -16.57 22.54
N PHE A 10 9.67 -16.95 22.71
CA PHE A 10 10.64 -16.91 21.61
C PHE A 10 10.32 -17.90 20.48
N ALA A 11 9.82 -19.09 20.82
CA ALA A 11 9.40 -20.06 19.81
C ALA A 11 8.23 -19.52 18.97
N PHE A 12 7.24 -18.91 19.62
CA PHE A 12 6.11 -18.27 18.94
C PHE A 12 6.56 -17.11 18.05
N LEU A 13 7.45 -16.25 18.56
CA LEU A 13 8.01 -15.14 17.81
C LEU A 13 8.81 -15.60 16.58
N SER A 14 9.60 -16.66 16.73
CA SER A 14 10.36 -17.27 15.63
C SER A 14 9.43 -17.83 14.55
N LEU A 15 8.32 -18.47 14.94
CA LEU A 15 7.35 -18.99 13.99
C LEU A 15 6.65 -17.85 13.23
N GLY A 16 6.22 -16.80 13.94
CA GLY A 16 5.64 -15.60 13.34
C GLY A 16 6.60 -14.91 12.37
N SER A 17 7.87 -14.80 12.73
CA SER A 17 8.94 -14.29 11.87
C SER A 17 9.02 -15.03 10.54
N PHE A 18 8.94 -16.35 10.60
CA PHE A 18 9.10 -17.21 9.44
C PHE A 18 7.93 -17.01 8.46
N VAL A 19 6.70 -16.97 8.99
CA VAL A 19 5.50 -16.68 8.20
C VAL A 19 5.58 -15.30 7.55
N LEU A 20 6.00 -14.28 8.31
CA LEU A 20 6.22 -12.91 7.79
C LEU A 20 7.26 -12.87 6.66
N THR A 21 8.32 -13.66 6.79
CA THR A 21 9.39 -13.73 5.78
C THR A 21 8.89 -14.34 4.48
N ILE A 22 8.19 -15.47 4.56
CA ILE A 22 7.57 -16.10 3.37
C ILE A 22 6.58 -15.14 2.72
N TRP A 23 5.71 -14.51 3.51
CA TRP A 23 4.72 -13.60 2.98
C TRP A 23 5.35 -12.38 2.29
N ALA A 24 6.41 -11.81 2.87
CA ALA A 24 7.16 -10.71 2.26
C ALA A 24 7.79 -11.14 0.92
N ILE A 25 8.39 -12.33 0.84
CA ILE A 25 8.95 -12.85 -0.42
C ILE A 25 7.87 -13.00 -1.49
N VAL A 26 6.71 -13.55 -1.14
CA VAL A 26 5.57 -13.69 -2.06
C VAL A 26 5.12 -12.32 -2.57
N ASP A 27 5.02 -11.32 -1.68
CA ASP A 27 4.64 -9.96 -2.06
C ASP A 27 5.67 -9.29 -2.97
N ILE A 28 6.97 -9.51 -2.73
CA ILE A 28 8.05 -9.04 -3.62
C ILE A 28 7.88 -9.65 -4.99
N ILE A 29 7.63 -10.96 -5.11
CA ILE A 29 7.53 -11.62 -6.40
C ILE A 29 6.30 -11.14 -7.18
N GLN A 30 5.14 -11.06 -6.53
CA GLN A 30 3.86 -10.74 -7.16
C GLN A 30 3.77 -9.29 -7.66
N LYS A 31 4.42 -8.34 -6.99
CA LYS A 31 4.26 -6.92 -7.33
C LYS A 31 5.31 -6.38 -8.31
N PRO A 32 4.92 -5.47 -9.22
CA PRO A 32 5.86 -4.76 -10.08
C PRO A 32 6.55 -3.63 -9.30
N PHE A 33 7.88 -3.62 -9.34
CA PHE A 33 8.73 -2.61 -8.68
C PHE A 33 9.12 -1.51 -9.67
N LYS A 34 9.32 -0.29 -9.18
CA LYS A 34 9.78 0.85 -10.00
C LYS A 34 11.12 0.57 -10.68
N LYS A 35 12.03 -0.10 -9.97
CA LYS A 35 13.35 -0.49 -10.46
C LYS A 35 13.54 -1.98 -10.32
N LYS A 36 14.10 -2.62 -11.35
CA LYS A 36 14.41 -4.06 -11.35
C LYS A 36 15.40 -4.45 -10.26
N ASN A 37 16.37 -3.57 -9.96
CA ASN A 37 17.38 -3.83 -8.93
C ASN A 37 16.81 -3.75 -7.51
N ASP A 38 15.82 -2.88 -7.26
CA ASP A 38 15.21 -2.73 -5.94
C ASP A 38 14.45 -4.01 -5.54
N LYS A 39 13.83 -4.68 -6.51
CA LYS A 39 13.16 -5.98 -6.29
C LYS A 39 14.11 -7.03 -5.70
N ILE A 40 15.30 -7.13 -6.29
CA ILE A 40 16.34 -8.09 -5.87
C ILE A 40 16.94 -7.66 -4.54
N LEU A 41 17.23 -6.37 -4.36
CA LEU A 41 17.77 -5.83 -3.12
C LEU A 41 16.84 -6.13 -1.94
N TRP A 42 15.54 -5.87 -2.07
CA TRP A 42 14.57 -6.13 -1.03
C TRP A 42 14.38 -7.62 -0.74
N ALA A 43 14.46 -8.48 -1.77
CA ALA A 43 14.45 -9.92 -1.55
C ALA A 43 15.64 -10.37 -0.71
N VAL A 44 16.85 -9.87 -1.01
CA VAL A 44 18.06 -10.18 -0.25
C VAL A 44 17.98 -9.63 1.18
N VAL A 45 17.50 -8.40 1.37
CA VAL A 45 17.35 -7.78 2.70
C VAL A 45 16.37 -8.57 3.58
N VAL A 46 15.21 -8.95 3.02
CA VAL A 46 14.21 -9.75 3.74
C VAL A 46 14.78 -11.10 4.16
N LEU A 47 15.56 -11.74 3.30
CA LEU A 47 16.11 -13.07 3.53
C LEU A 47 17.34 -13.05 4.46
N ALA A 48 18.18 -12.01 4.38
CA ALA A 48 19.40 -11.88 5.19
C ALA A 48 19.13 -11.45 6.63
N ILE A 49 18.14 -10.58 6.86
CA ILE A 49 17.88 -10.01 8.19
C ILE A 49 16.78 -10.79 8.93
N GLY A 50 16.07 -11.72 8.28
CA GLY A 50 15.02 -12.52 8.93
C GLY A 50 13.96 -11.59 9.53
N LEU A 51 13.56 -11.77 10.80
CA LEU A 51 12.49 -11.02 11.50
C LEU A 51 12.39 -9.53 11.15
N ILE A 52 13.51 -8.81 11.14
CA ILE A 52 13.53 -7.36 10.94
C ILE A 52 13.34 -7.00 9.46
N GLY A 53 13.81 -7.85 8.54
CA GLY A 53 13.75 -7.62 7.10
C GLY A 53 12.32 -7.39 6.56
N PRO A 54 11.35 -8.30 6.78
CA PRO A 54 9.95 -8.14 6.44
C PRO A 54 9.33 -6.89 7.06
N ILE A 55 9.67 -6.57 8.32
CA ILE A 55 9.12 -5.40 9.00
C ILE A 55 9.53 -4.13 8.25
N VAL A 56 10.83 -3.94 8.02
CA VAL A 56 11.36 -2.77 7.31
C VAL A 56 10.83 -2.69 5.87
N TYR A 57 10.66 -3.85 5.22
CA TYR A 57 10.03 -3.95 3.91
C TYR A 57 8.58 -3.48 3.92
N PHE A 58 7.77 -3.90 4.88
CA PHE A 58 6.37 -3.49 4.98
C PHE A 58 6.20 -1.97 5.12
N PHE A 59 7.11 -1.31 5.85
CA PHE A 59 7.11 0.15 5.96
C PHE A 59 7.49 0.84 4.65
N ASN A 60 8.45 0.31 3.90
CA ASN A 60 8.91 0.91 2.64
C ASN A 60 8.10 0.49 1.42
N ARG A 61 7.26 -0.53 1.55
CA ARG A 61 6.45 -1.16 0.51
C ARG A 61 5.77 -0.17 -0.44
N LYS A 62 5.14 0.88 0.11
CA LYS A 62 4.40 1.89 -0.68
C LYS A 62 5.28 2.69 -1.63
N ASN A 63 6.53 2.95 -1.24
CA ASN A 63 7.45 3.77 -2.04
C ASN A 63 8.09 2.98 -3.20
N LEU A 64 8.17 1.64 -3.05
CA LEU A 64 8.88 0.74 -3.95
C LEU A 64 8.05 0.27 -5.15
N TYR A 65 6.72 0.23 -4.98
CA TYR A 65 5.82 -0.21 -6.03
C TYR A 65 5.57 0.87 -7.05
N LEU A 66 5.47 0.44 -8.30
CA LEU A 66 4.90 1.27 -9.34
C LEU A 66 3.47 1.59 -8.93
N ASP A 67 3.25 2.85 -8.63
CA ASP A 67 1.92 3.38 -8.36
C ASP A 67 1.23 3.48 -9.71
N ASN A 68 0.32 2.55 -10.01
CA ASN A 68 -0.57 2.65 -11.17
C ASN A 68 -1.70 3.64 -10.85
N ASP A 69 -1.34 4.81 -10.31
CA ASP A 69 -2.32 5.86 -10.04
C ASP A 69 -2.64 6.54 -11.36
N HIS A 70 -3.61 5.96 -12.07
CA HIS A 70 -4.29 6.61 -13.20
C HIS A 70 -5.22 7.73 -12.74
N ARG A 71 -5.11 8.22 -11.49
CA ARG A 71 -5.42 9.63 -11.19
C ARG A 71 -4.30 10.50 -11.76
N GLU A 72 -4.07 10.32 -13.06
CA GLU A 72 -3.77 11.45 -13.92
C GLU A 72 -4.92 12.40 -13.63
N TYR A 73 -4.62 13.45 -12.85
CA TYR A 73 -5.47 14.62 -12.83
C TYR A 73 -5.81 14.82 -14.29
N LEU A 74 -7.09 14.67 -14.63
CA LEU A 74 -7.59 15.25 -15.85
C LEU A 74 -6.96 16.64 -15.83
N PRO A 75 -6.17 17.03 -16.86
CA PRO A 75 -5.69 18.40 -16.92
C PRO A 75 -6.90 19.26 -16.58
N ASP A 76 -6.76 20.23 -15.67
CA ASP A 76 -7.84 21.18 -15.41
C ASP A 76 -8.32 21.55 -16.80
N LEU A 77 -9.51 21.08 -17.16
CA LEU A 77 -10.05 21.43 -18.45
C LEU A 77 -10.22 22.91 -18.22
N GLU A 78 -9.32 23.72 -18.75
CA GLU A 78 -9.57 25.13 -18.96
C GLU A 78 -10.69 25.10 -20.00
N ASP A 79 -11.89 24.80 -19.54
CA ASP A 79 -13.10 24.99 -20.27
C ASP A 79 -13.23 26.50 -20.36
N GLU A 80 -12.55 27.05 -21.36
CA GLU A 80 -12.73 28.40 -21.88
C GLU A 80 -14.22 28.65 -22.24
N TRP A 81 -14.99 27.55 -22.37
CA TRP A 81 -16.44 27.47 -22.58
C TRP A 81 -17.22 26.82 -21.42
N GLY A 82 -16.59 26.68 -20.25
CA GLY A 82 -17.21 26.21 -19.02
C GLY A 82 -18.20 27.25 -18.53
N GLU A 83 -19.43 27.17 -19.02
CA GLU A 83 -20.49 28.03 -18.52
C GLU A 83 -20.57 27.84 -16.98
N PRO A 84 -20.57 28.93 -16.19
CA PRO A 84 -20.75 28.79 -14.76
C PRO A 84 -22.06 28.04 -14.54
N GLN A 85 -22.01 26.90 -13.86
CA GLN A 85 -23.20 26.11 -13.58
C GLN A 85 -24.15 26.96 -12.73
N ARG A 86 -25.06 27.68 -13.41
CA ARG A 86 -26.20 28.31 -12.77
C ARG A 86 -27.13 27.18 -12.41
N GLN A 87 -27.08 26.75 -11.16
CA GLN A 87 -28.10 25.87 -10.62
C GLN A 87 -29.45 26.52 -10.92
N PRO A 88 -30.36 25.86 -11.67
CA PRO A 88 -31.69 26.40 -11.86
C PRO A 88 -32.30 26.51 -10.47
N ARG A 89 -32.66 27.73 -10.08
CA ARG A 89 -33.40 27.98 -8.85
C ARG A 89 -34.75 27.31 -9.04
N TYR A 90 -34.89 26.09 -8.54
CA TYR A 90 -36.16 25.39 -8.48
C TYR A 90 -37.07 26.20 -7.56
N ASN A 91 -37.98 26.97 -8.14
CA ASN A 91 -39.05 27.62 -7.40
C ASN A 91 -40.18 26.60 -7.27
N GLU A 92 -40.33 26.05 -6.06
CA GLU A 92 -41.33 25.04 -5.71
C GLU A 92 -42.79 25.55 -5.73
N SER A 93 -43.02 26.79 -6.20
CA SER A 93 -44.32 27.46 -6.15
C SER A 93 -45.25 27.12 -7.31
N ASP A 94 -44.76 26.48 -8.37
CA ASP A 94 -45.49 26.40 -9.65
C ASP A 94 -46.24 25.05 -9.84
N ASP A 95 -46.17 24.13 -8.86
CA ASP A 95 -46.72 22.76 -8.96
C ASP A 95 -48.03 22.53 -8.17
N TYR A 96 -48.81 23.58 -7.87
CA TYR A 96 -50.19 23.43 -7.37
C TYR A 96 -51.20 24.04 -8.35
N VAL A 97 -51.73 23.21 -9.25
CA VAL A 97 -52.90 23.50 -10.11
C VAL A 97 -54.01 22.50 -9.81
#